data_AF-A0A366L173-F1
#
_entry.id   AF-A0A366L173-F1
#
_cell.length_a   1.000
_cell.length_b   1.000
_cell.length_c   1.000
_cell.angle_alpha   90.00
_cell.angle_beta   90.00
_cell.angle_gamma   90.00
#
_symmetry.space_group_name_H-M   'P 1'
#
loop_
_entity.id
_entity.type
_entity.pdbx_description
1 polymer ?
#
loop_
_entity_poly.entity_id
_entity_poly.type
_entity_poly.pdbx_seq_one_letter_code
_entity_poly.pdbx_strand_id
1 'polypeptide(L)'
;MKSRKLMLSLVALVGFGSFVTLNAFKNVSKTPTVYQYLSSSSDEEDLHNINNWEEVDGSTPGCGTSGNLVCRYSFEGNISEFEEFIEDKTPVFLTDNALTKKP
;
A
#
# COMPACT_ATOMS: atom_id res chain seq x y z
N MET A 1 16.17 -72.23 -32.07
CA MET A 1 17.19 -71.14 -32.07
C MET A 1 16.85 -70.14 -30.98
N LYS A 2 17.83 -69.78 -30.14
CA LYS A 2 18.11 -68.47 -29.49
C LYS A 2 16.98 -67.75 -28.74
N SER A 3 17.14 -67.12 -27.58
CA SER A 3 18.13 -67.07 -26.50
C SER A 3 17.60 -65.99 -25.56
N ARG A 4 17.66 -66.22 -24.25
CA ARG A 4 17.46 -65.24 -23.15
C ARG A 4 18.07 -63.87 -23.44
N LYS A 5 17.42 -62.77 -23.00
CA LYS A 5 17.96 -61.58 -22.28
C LYS A 5 16.76 -60.85 -21.61
N LEU A 6 16.56 -60.84 -20.30
CA LEU A 6 17.18 -59.97 -19.27
C LEU A 6 17.20 -58.48 -19.64
N MET A 7 16.34 -57.67 -18.99
CA MET A 7 16.58 -56.31 -18.45
C MET A 7 15.35 -55.96 -17.57
N LEU A 8 15.38 -56.10 -16.24
CA LEU A 8 15.87 -55.13 -15.24
C LEU A 8 15.19 -53.75 -15.30
N SER A 9 14.26 -53.56 -14.36
CA SER A 9 14.08 -52.40 -13.48
C SER A 9 14.60 -51.05 -13.96
N LEU A 10 13.70 -50.08 -14.15
CA LEU A 10 14.07 -48.66 -14.15
C LEU A 10 13.11 -47.83 -13.29
N VAL A 11 13.60 -47.58 -12.08
CA VAL A 11 13.62 -46.29 -11.37
C VAL A 11 12.28 -45.61 -11.08
N ALA A 12 11.93 -45.65 -9.79
CA ALA A 12 11.11 -44.66 -9.13
C ALA A 12 11.69 -43.24 -9.35
N LEU A 13 10.99 -42.41 -10.13
CA LEU A 13 11.20 -40.98 -10.12
C LEU A 13 10.13 -40.39 -9.20
N VAL A 14 10.58 -40.14 -7.97
CA VAL A 14 9.95 -39.24 -7.01
C VAL A 14 9.67 -37.94 -7.76
N GLY A 15 8.41 -37.74 -8.14
CA GLY A 15 7.91 -36.48 -8.66
C GLY A 15 7.96 -35.45 -7.55
N PHE A 16 9.11 -34.81 -7.39
CA PHE A 16 9.21 -33.47 -6.85
C PHE A 16 8.23 -32.58 -7.61
N GLY A 17 7.14 -32.17 -6.97
CA GLY A 17 6.13 -31.41 -7.69
C GLY A 17 4.94 -30.91 -6.89
N SER A 18 5.09 -30.67 -5.59
CA SER A 18 4.14 -29.83 -4.85
C SER A 18 4.88 -28.81 -3.99
N PHE A 19 5.82 -28.09 -4.62
CA PHE A 19 6.19 -26.75 -4.16
C PHE A 19 5.34 -25.74 -4.93
N VAL A 20 4.03 -25.75 -4.70
CA VAL A 20 3.17 -24.64 -5.11
C VAL A 20 2.40 -24.14 -3.90
N THR A 21 3.14 -23.75 -2.87
CA THR A 21 2.59 -23.01 -1.72
C THR A 21 3.31 -21.67 -1.61
N LEU A 22 3.39 -20.88 -2.69
CA LEU A 22 4.11 -19.60 -2.66
C LEU A 22 3.43 -18.42 -3.37
N ASN A 23 2.12 -18.43 -3.59
CA ASN A 23 1.44 -17.22 -4.13
C ASN A 23 0.12 -16.83 -3.45
N ALA A 24 -0.32 -17.52 -2.38
CA ALA A 24 -1.58 -17.16 -1.70
C ALA A 24 -1.50 -15.87 -0.84
N PHE A 25 -0.32 -15.27 -0.65
CA PHE A 25 -0.13 -14.05 0.13
C PHE A 25 0.38 -12.85 -0.69
N LYS A 26 0.25 -12.85 -2.02
CA LYS A 26 0.74 -11.72 -2.82
C LYS A 26 -0.22 -10.55 -2.97
N ASN A 27 -1.45 -10.66 -2.50
CA ASN A 27 -2.43 -9.58 -2.58
C ASN A 27 -3.15 -9.41 -1.24
N VAL A 28 -2.40 -9.16 -0.16
CA VAL A 28 -3.00 -8.38 0.93
C VAL A 28 -3.09 -6.97 0.36
N SER A 29 -4.22 -6.63 -0.28
CA SER A 29 -4.54 -5.23 -0.58
C SER A 29 -4.40 -4.48 0.74
N LYS A 30 -3.37 -3.63 0.88
CA LYS A 30 -3.24 -2.79 2.06
C LYS A 30 -4.52 -1.97 2.12
N THR A 31 -5.31 -2.13 3.18
CA THR A 31 -6.49 -1.27 3.38
C THR A 31 -5.98 0.16 3.41
N PRO A 32 -6.50 1.06 2.55
CA PRO A 32 -6.04 2.45 2.54
C PRO A 32 -6.32 3.09 3.91
N THR A 33 -5.28 3.68 4.47
CA THR A 33 -5.32 4.46 5.70
C THR A 33 -5.69 5.90 5.36
N VAL A 34 -6.54 6.53 6.16
CA VAL A 34 -6.89 7.94 5.97
C VAL A 34 -6.08 8.79 6.94
N TYR A 35 -5.33 9.74 6.39
CA TYR A 35 -4.61 10.74 7.16
C TYR A 35 -5.36 12.06 7.10
N GLN A 36 -5.57 12.67 8.26
CA GLN A 36 -6.19 13.97 8.42
C GLN A 36 -5.14 15.02 8.73
N TYR A 37 -5.18 16.12 7.98
CA TYR A 37 -4.34 17.27 8.23
C TYR A 37 -4.88 18.08 9.41
N LEU A 38 -4.01 18.37 10.38
CA LEU A 38 -4.34 19.01 11.65
C LEU A 38 -3.96 20.49 11.71
N SER A 39 -3.04 20.93 10.86
CA SER A 39 -2.63 22.34 10.82
C SER A 39 -3.67 23.21 10.13
N SER A 40 -3.73 24.47 10.54
CA SER A 40 -4.50 25.52 9.86
C SER A 40 -3.65 26.33 8.88
N SER A 41 -2.35 26.01 8.79
CA SER A 41 -1.40 26.66 7.91
C SER A 41 -1.58 26.21 6.46
N SER A 42 -1.28 27.12 5.55
CA SER A 42 -1.17 26.87 4.10
C SER A 42 0.26 26.81 3.61
N ASP A 43 1.22 26.86 4.53
CA ASP A 43 2.63 26.83 4.17
C ASP A 43 3.00 25.43 3.70
N GLU A 44 3.81 25.38 2.64
CA GLU A 44 4.22 24.13 2.01
C GLU A 44 4.99 23.23 2.98
N GLU A 45 5.84 23.84 3.81
CA GLU A 45 6.63 23.16 4.86
C GLU A 45 5.73 22.43 5.86
N ASP A 46 4.57 23.00 6.16
CA ASP A 46 3.63 22.39 7.10
C ASP A 46 2.90 21.20 6.50
N LEU A 47 2.76 21.10 5.17
CA LEU A 47 2.18 19.92 4.51
C LEU A 47 3.15 18.74 4.49
N HIS A 48 4.45 19.01 4.50
CA HIS A 48 5.50 17.99 4.57
C HIS A 48 5.82 17.53 5.99
N ASN A 49 5.37 18.27 7.00
CA ASN A 49 5.59 17.89 8.39
C ASN A 49 4.59 16.81 8.83
N ILE A 50 5.07 15.57 9.02
CA ILE A 50 4.24 14.44 9.46
C ILE A 50 3.49 14.70 10.78
N ASN A 51 4.01 15.57 11.65
CA ASN A 51 3.35 15.91 12.92
C ASN A 51 2.04 16.70 12.72
N ASN A 52 1.83 17.25 11.53
CA ASN A 52 0.58 17.89 11.13
C ASN A 52 -0.43 16.88 10.55
N TRP A 53 -0.14 15.58 10.61
CA TRP A 53 -1.01 14.52 10.10
C TRP A 53 -1.33 13.50 11.19
N GLU A 54 -2.58 13.04 11.21
CA GLU A 54 -3.05 11.99 12.10
C GLU A 54 -3.82 10.94 11.32
N GLU A 55 -3.59 9.67 11.65
CA GLU A 55 -4.41 8.58 11.15
C GLU A 55 -5.81 8.66 11.77
N VAL A 56 -6.83 8.72 10.92
CA VAL A 56 -8.24 8.77 11.34
C VAL A 56 -9.01 7.61 10.72
N ASP A 57 -9.96 7.08 11.48
CA ASP A 57 -10.91 6.13 10.91
C ASP A 57 -11.97 6.83 10.03
N GLY A 58 -12.70 6.04 9.24
CA GLY A 58 -13.75 6.55 8.36
C GLY A 58 -14.98 7.09 9.09
N SER A 59 -15.10 6.88 10.40
CA SER A 59 -16.18 7.39 11.25
C SER A 59 -15.86 8.74 11.86
N THR A 60 -14.58 9.12 11.91
CA THR A 60 -14.13 10.45 12.34
C THR A 60 -14.81 11.52 11.49
N PRO A 61 -15.46 12.52 12.09
CA PRO A 61 -16.05 13.64 11.36
C PRO A 61 -15.02 14.33 10.47
N GLY A 62 -15.39 14.59 9.21
CA GLY A 62 -14.54 15.30 8.24
C GLY A 62 -13.98 16.60 8.81
N CYS A 63 -12.71 16.89 8.53
CA CYS A 63 -12.15 18.20 8.79
C CYS A 63 -12.61 19.22 7.74
N GLY A 64 -12.60 20.49 8.14
CA GLY A 64 -12.57 21.62 7.22
C GLY A 64 -13.87 21.97 6.50
N THR A 65 -13.89 23.23 6.07
CA THR A 65 -14.86 23.81 5.12
C THR A 65 -14.07 24.19 3.86
N SER A 66 -14.73 24.21 2.69
CA SER A 66 -14.13 24.45 1.36
C SER A 66 -12.98 25.48 1.35
N GLY A 67 -11.81 25.09 0.81
CA GLY A 67 -10.61 25.92 0.69
C GLY A 67 -9.47 25.19 -0.05
N ASN A 68 -8.31 25.82 -0.20
CA ASN A 68 -7.14 25.25 -0.90
C ASN A 68 -6.33 24.24 -0.07
N LEU A 69 -6.65 24.09 1.22
CA LEU A 69 -5.92 23.24 2.14
C LEU A 69 -6.34 21.77 2.01
N VAL A 70 -5.37 20.87 2.16
CA VAL A 70 -5.67 19.45 2.32
C VAL A 70 -6.42 19.26 3.64
N CYS A 71 -7.54 18.54 3.60
CA CYS A 71 -8.15 18.06 4.83
C CYS A 71 -7.85 16.58 5.04
N ARG A 72 -8.10 15.71 4.05
CA ARG A 72 -7.84 14.27 4.18
C ARG A 72 -7.10 13.69 2.99
N TYR A 73 -6.19 12.77 3.26
CA TYR A 73 -5.44 12.03 2.27
C TYR A 73 -5.64 10.52 2.46
N SER A 74 -5.94 9.80 1.39
CA SER A 74 -6.06 8.33 1.42
C SER A 74 -4.75 7.73 0.92
N PHE A 75 -4.09 6.91 1.73
CA PHE A 75 -2.79 6.34 1.40
C PHE A 75 -2.73 4.85 1.72
N GLU A 76 -2.20 4.05 0.79
CA GLU A 76 -2.02 2.62 0.98
C GLU A 76 -0.69 2.31 1.67
N GLY A 77 -0.62 2.59 2.97
CA GLY A 77 0.60 2.38 3.75
C GLY A 77 0.46 2.73 5.21
N ASN A 78 1.58 2.63 5.92
CA ASN A 78 1.70 3.07 7.31
C ASN A 78 2.23 4.52 7.39
N ILE A 79 2.27 5.09 8.60
CA ILE A 79 2.64 6.50 8.80
C ILE A 79 4.07 6.83 8.37
N SER A 80 5.02 5.89 8.47
CA SER A 80 6.39 6.09 8.01
C SER A 80 6.49 6.10 6.48
N GLU A 81 5.78 5.20 5.81
CA GLU A 81 5.65 5.21 4.34
C GLU A 81 4.94 6.49 3.85
N PHE A 82 3.99 7.00 4.66
CA PHE A 82 3.29 8.24 4.37
C PHE A 82 4.18 9.48 4.56
N GLU A 83 5.04 9.50 5.58
CA GLU A 83 6.05 10.55 5.79
C GLU A 83 7.00 10.66 4.59
N GLU A 84 7.61 9.54 4.18
CA GLU A 84 8.46 9.49 2.97
C GLU A 84 7.70 9.95 1.72
N PHE A 85 6.42 9.62 1.63
CA PHE A 85 5.57 10.03 0.53
C PHE A 85 5.29 11.53 0.50
N ILE A 86 4.93 12.16 1.62
CA ILE A 86 4.66 13.60 1.63
C ILE A 86 5.94 14.40 1.38
N GLU A 87 7.10 13.95 1.85
CA GLU A 87 8.40 14.57 1.56
C GLU A 87 8.78 14.56 0.07
N ASP A 88 8.44 13.48 -0.66
CA ASP A 88 8.73 13.35 -2.10
C ASP A 88 7.72 14.11 -3.00
N LYS A 89 6.53 14.46 -2.48
CA LYS A 89 5.45 15.04 -3.27
C LYS A 89 5.35 16.55 -3.15
N THR A 90 4.94 17.19 -4.23
CA THR A 90 4.63 18.62 -4.20
C THR A 90 3.35 18.86 -3.40
N PRO A 91 3.25 20.00 -2.67
CA PRO A 91 2.04 20.39 -1.95
C PRO A 91 0.79 20.40 -2.84
N VAL A 92 0.93 20.84 -4.10
CA VAL A 92 -0.15 20.81 -5.09
C VAL A 92 -0.65 19.38 -5.32
N PHE A 93 0.24 18.41 -5.48
CA PHE A 93 -0.12 17.01 -5.65
C PHE A 93 -0.87 16.44 -4.43
N LEU A 94 -0.43 16.80 -3.21
CA LEU A 94 -1.08 16.38 -1.98
C LEU A 94 -2.50 16.95 -1.87
N THR A 95 -2.70 18.21 -2.28
CA THR A 95 -4.03 18.80 -2.33
C THR A 95 -4.91 18.17 -3.41
N ASP A 96 -4.44 18.04 -4.65
CA ASP A 96 -5.22 17.54 -5.78
C ASP A 96 -5.82 16.15 -5.55
N ASN A 97 -5.13 15.30 -4.79
CA ASN A 97 -5.53 13.92 -4.54
C ASN A 97 -6.24 13.73 -3.19
N ALA A 98 -6.53 14.82 -2.47
CA ALA A 98 -7.19 14.76 -1.17
C ALA A 98 -8.67 14.33 -1.29
N LEU A 99 -9.12 13.48 -0.37
CA LEU A 99 -10.49 12.94 -0.33
C LEU A 99 -11.56 14.04 -0.24
N THR A 100 -11.23 15.15 0.39
CA THR A 100 -12.15 16.27 0.65
C THR A 100 -11.83 17.52 -0.14
N LYS A 101 -11.01 17.43 -1.20
CA LYS A 101 -10.86 18.53 -2.14
C LYS A 101 -12.12 18.61 -3.01
N LYS A 102 -13.00 19.56 -2.70
CA LYS A 102 -14.09 19.91 -3.62
C LYS A 102 -13.51 20.67 -4.83
N PRO A 103 -13.99 20.37 -6.05
CA PRO A 103 -13.56 21.05 -7.28
C PRO A 103 -13.84 22.55 -7.25
#